data_AF-A0A0M8XTD6-F1
#
_entry.id   AF-A0A0M8XTD6-F1
#
_cell.length_a   1.000
_cell.length_b   1.000
_cell.length_c   1.000
_cell.angle_alpha   90.00
_cell.angle_beta   90.00
_cell.angle_gamma   90.00
#
_symmetry.space_group_name_H-M   'P 1'
#
loop_
_entity.id
_entity.type
_entity.pdbx_description
1 polymer ?
#
loop_
_entity_poly.entity_id
_entity_poly.type
_entity_poly.pdbx_seq_one_letter_code
_entity_poly.pdbx_strand_id
1 'polypeptide(L)'
;MDVRLKSGLRIARAVMFAQAVASLGIWVVQVLTIAGRLDHNQVVPGSVWLVAVVNPVIAVLAAVAAAFLLTRPWARTLGVAVEVAGCVGSLISVLTGFPQAAVAIAVAVAVIVLIRRG
;
A
#
# COMPACT_ATOMS: atom_id res chain seq x y z
N MET A 1 -24.35 -6.08 -18.55
CA MET A 1 -23.32 -5.09 -18.15
C MET A 1 -22.76 -5.36 -16.75
N ASP A 2 -23.56 -5.88 -15.81
CA ASP A 2 -23.17 -6.19 -14.41
C ASP A 2 -22.00 -7.16 -14.19
N VAL A 3 -21.82 -8.16 -15.05
CA VAL A 3 -20.79 -9.19 -14.81
C VAL A 3 -19.38 -8.62 -14.92
N ARG A 4 -19.12 -7.71 -15.88
CA ARG A 4 -17.81 -7.07 -16.05
C ARG A 4 -17.47 -6.12 -14.89
N LEU A 5 -18.47 -5.40 -14.38
CA LEU A 5 -18.34 -4.49 -13.23
C LEU A 5 -17.97 -5.26 -11.95
N LYS A 6 -18.68 -6.36 -11.67
CA LYS A 6 -18.41 -7.23 -10.51
C LYS A 6 -17.04 -7.92 -10.59
N SER A 7 -16.61 -8.31 -11.79
CA SER A 7 -15.28 -8.90 -11.99
C SER A 7 -14.15 -7.89 -11.74
N GLY A 8 -14.31 -6.64 -12.16
CA GLY A 8 -13.33 -5.57 -11.92
C GLY A 8 -13.06 -5.32 -10.43
N LEU A 9 -14.11 -5.25 -9.61
CA LEU A 9 -13.96 -5.05 -8.16
C LEU A 9 -13.35 -6.26 -7.44
N ARG A 10 -13.59 -7.48 -7.93
CA ARG A 10 -12.94 -8.69 -7.38
C ARG A 10 -11.44 -8.68 -7.64
N ILE A 11 -11.02 -8.24 -8.83
CA ILE A 11 -9.60 -8.07 -9.17
C ILE A 11 -9.00 -6.97 -8.28
N ALA A 12 -9.64 -5.80 -8.19
CA ALA A 12 -9.18 -4.72 -7.32
C ALA A 12 -8.99 -5.19 -5.87
N ARG A 13 -9.98 -5.90 -5.32
CA ARG A 13 -9.89 -6.49 -3.97
C ARG A 13 -8.69 -7.43 -3.82
N ALA A 14 -8.47 -8.33 -4.77
CA ALA A 14 -7.36 -9.28 -4.70
C ALA A 14 -6.00 -8.56 -4.76
N VAL A 15 -5.86 -7.58 -5.65
CA VAL A 15 -4.63 -6.79 -5.81
C VAL A 15 -4.36 -5.95 -4.56
N MET A 16 -5.36 -5.25 -4.03
CA MET A 16 -5.23 -4.47 -2.79
C MET A 16 -4.80 -5.35 -1.61
N PHE A 17 -5.36 -6.56 -1.49
CA PHE A 17 -4.99 -7.49 -0.44
C PHE A 17 -3.55 -7.97 -0.61
N ALA A 18 -3.13 -8.30 -1.84
CA ALA A 18 -1.75 -8.67 -2.12
C ALA A 18 -0.77 -7.51 -1.84
N GLN A 19 -1.12 -6.27 -2.19
CA GLN A 19 -0.34 -5.07 -1.86
C GLN A 19 -0.21 -4.87 -0.35
N ALA A 20 -1.29 -5.07 0.41
CA ALA A 20 -1.26 -4.97 1.87
C ALA A 20 -0.28 -6.00 2.48
N VAL A 21 -0.35 -7.26 2.04
CA VAL A 21 0.55 -8.33 2.48
C VAL A 21 2.00 -8.01 2.11
N ALA A 22 2.26 -7.60 0.86
CA ALA A 22 3.59 -7.23 0.41
C ALA A 22 4.16 -6.05 1.21
N SER A 23 3.34 -5.05 1.50
CA SER A 23 3.73 -3.87 2.30
C SER A 23 4.09 -4.27 3.73
N LEU A 24 3.33 -5.18 4.35
CA LEU A 24 3.66 -5.73 5.67
C LEU A 24 4.96 -6.54 5.65
N GLY A 25 5.20 -7.34 4.61
CA GLY A 25 6.46 -8.07 4.43
C GLY A 25 7.67 -7.14 4.34
N ILE A 26 7.58 -6.09 3.52
CA ILE A 26 8.61 -5.05 3.41
C ILE A 26 8.82 -4.35 4.76
N TRP A 27 7.74 -4.05 5.47
CA TRP A 27 7.81 -3.44 6.80
C TRP A 27 8.57 -4.32 7.81
N VAL A 28 8.35 -5.64 7.82
CA VAL A 28 9.12 -6.55 8.68
C VAL A 28 10.61 -6.46 8.38
N VAL A 29 11.01 -6.50 7.09
CA VAL A 29 12.41 -6.34 6.68
C VAL A 29 12.98 -4.99 7.14
N GLN A 30 12.18 -3.92 7.06
CA GLN A 30 12.58 -2.60 7.55
C GLN A 30 12.81 -2.59 9.06
N VAL A 31 11.92 -3.19 9.85
CA VAL A 31 12.08 -3.30 11.32
C VAL A 31 13.34 -4.07 11.68
N LEU A 32 13.61 -5.20 11.03
CA LEU A 32 14.84 -5.98 11.23
C LEU A 32 16.08 -5.17 10.86
N THR A 33 16.01 -4.38 9.80
CA THR A 33 17.11 -3.48 9.39
C THR A 33 17.37 -2.40 10.44
N ILE A 34 16.31 -1.80 11.00
CA ILE A 34 16.42 -0.80 12.08
C ILE A 34 17.04 -1.44 13.32
N ALA A 35 16.53 -2.60 13.75
CA ALA A 35 17.06 -3.33 14.89
C ALA A 35 18.56 -3.63 14.73
N GLY A 36 18.96 -4.15 13.55
CA GLY A 36 20.37 -4.39 13.26
C GLY A 36 21.23 -3.12 13.30
N ARG A 37 20.72 -1.95 12.90
CA ARG A 37 21.46 -0.69 13.03
C ARG A 37 21.63 -0.27 14.50
N LEU A 38 20.59 -0.45 15.31
CA LEU A 38 20.65 -0.15 16.74
C LEU A 38 21.65 -1.06 17.47
N ASP A 39 21.70 -2.34 17.11
CA ASP A 39 22.67 -3.30 17.68
C ASP A 39 24.13 -2.90 17.41
N HIS A 40 24.38 -2.17 16.31
CA HIS A 40 25.70 -1.64 15.94
C HIS A 40 25.92 -0.18 16.39
N ASN A 41 25.10 0.35 17.32
CA ASN A 41 25.14 1.73 17.79
C ASN A 41 25.07 2.79 16.68
N GLN A 42 24.40 2.47 15.56
CA GLN A 42 24.23 3.42 14.47
C GLN A 42 23.03 4.33 14.71
N VAL A 43 23.16 5.60 14.34
CA VAL A 43 22.07 6.57 14.42
C VAL A 43 21.04 6.26 13.34
N VAL A 44 19.81 5.98 13.77
CA VAL A 44 18.66 5.80 12.87
C VAL A 44 17.94 7.14 12.71
N PRO A 45 17.82 7.68 11.48
CA PRO A 45 17.12 8.94 11.26
C PRO A 45 15.66 8.89 11.74
N GLY A 46 15.16 9.96 12.35
CA GLY A 46 13.77 10.04 12.83
C GLY A 46 12.71 9.81 11.76
N SER A 47 13.01 10.15 10.50
CA SER A 47 12.14 9.86 9.35
C SER A 47 11.92 8.37 9.12
N VAL A 48 12.91 7.53 9.42
CA VAL A 48 12.83 6.07 9.29
C VAL A 48 11.85 5.49 10.31
N TRP A 49 11.84 6.04 11.53
CA TRP A 49 10.86 5.68 12.57
C TRP A 49 9.44 6.07 12.19
N LEU A 50 9.26 7.26 11.63
CA LEU A 50 7.95 7.70 11.15
C LEU A 50 7.41 6.75 10.07
N VAL A 51 8.23 6.37 9.09
CA VAL A 51 7.84 5.38 8.07
C VAL A 51 7.53 4.04 8.72
N ALA A 52 8.35 3.57 9.68
CA ALA A 52 8.11 2.31 10.37
C ALA A 52 6.77 2.28 11.13
N VAL A 53 6.24 3.42 11.58
CA VAL A 53 4.91 3.47 12.22
C VAL A 53 3.79 3.64 11.20
N VAL A 54 3.98 4.48 10.19
CA VAL A 54 2.92 4.86 9.23
C VAL A 54 2.63 3.73 8.23
N ASN A 55 3.66 3.04 7.72
CA ASN A 55 3.48 1.99 6.71
C ASN A 55 2.53 0.85 7.14
N PRO A 56 2.66 0.25 8.34
CA PRO A 56 1.78 -0.83 8.74
C PRO A 56 0.33 -0.34 8.92
N VAL A 57 0.13 0.92 9.33
CA VAL A 57 -1.22 1.51 9.41
C VAL A 57 -1.85 1.60 8.02
N ILE A 58 -1.13 2.11 7.02
CA ILE A 58 -1.62 2.19 5.64
C ILE A 58 -1.91 0.79 5.09
N ALA A 59 -1.03 -0.18 5.34
CA ALA A 59 -1.22 -1.57 4.89
C ALA A 59 -2.48 -2.21 5.52
N VAL A 60 -2.72 -1.99 6.81
CA VAL A 60 -3.92 -2.46 7.49
C VAL A 60 -5.17 -1.78 6.92
N LEU A 61 -5.14 -0.47 6.69
CA LEU A 61 -6.26 0.23 6.06
C LEU A 61 -6.54 -0.27 4.63
N ALA A 62 -5.51 -0.61 3.86
CA ALA A 62 -5.64 -1.23 2.55
C ALA A 62 -6.35 -2.60 2.66
N ALA A 63 -5.94 -3.43 3.61
CA ALA A 63 -6.57 -4.74 3.86
C ALA A 63 -8.04 -4.60 4.28
N VAL A 64 -8.35 -3.64 5.14
CA VAL A 64 -9.73 -3.32 5.55
C VAL A 64 -10.56 -2.86 4.35
N ALA A 65 -10.03 -1.93 3.55
CA ALA A 65 -10.71 -1.47 2.34
C ALA A 65 -10.98 -2.64 1.37
N ALA A 66 -9.99 -3.52 1.18
CA ALA A 66 -10.13 -4.71 0.34
C ALA A 66 -11.21 -5.68 0.89
N ALA A 67 -11.24 -5.92 2.19
CA ALA A 67 -12.21 -6.83 2.82
C ALA A 67 -13.66 -6.37 2.61
N PHE A 68 -13.91 -5.06 2.70
CA PHE A 68 -15.25 -4.48 2.58
C PHE A 68 -15.59 -3.94 1.17
N LEU A 69 -14.69 -4.07 0.19
CA LEU A 69 -14.83 -3.44 -1.13
C LEU A 69 -16.12 -3.82 -1.87
N LEU A 70 -16.59 -5.05 -1.69
CA LEU A 70 -17.78 -5.58 -2.37
C LEU A 70 -19.07 -5.37 -1.57
N THR A 71 -18.98 -5.02 -0.29
CA THR A 71 -20.12 -5.02 0.64
C THR A 71 -20.49 -3.63 1.14
N ARG A 72 -19.56 -2.68 1.12
CA ARG A 72 -19.77 -1.33 1.67
C ARG A 72 -19.35 -0.24 0.68
N PRO A 73 -20.18 0.81 0.48
CA PRO A 73 -19.85 1.89 -0.46
C PRO A 73 -18.67 2.75 0.03
N TRP A 74 -18.51 2.92 1.35
CA TRP A 74 -17.40 3.70 1.93
C TRP A 74 -16.03 3.06 1.68
N ALA A 75 -15.97 1.74 1.48
CA ALA A 75 -14.73 1.02 1.25
C ALA A 75 -14.07 1.40 -0.09
N ARG A 76 -14.85 1.88 -1.07
CA ARG A 76 -14.32 2.40 -2.34
C ARG A 76 -13.53 3.69 -2.13
N THR A 77 -14.11 4.62 -1.36
CA THR A 77 -13.45 5.91 -1.04
C THR A 77 -12.21 5.68 -0.20
N LEU A 78 -12.29 4.78 0.80
CA LEU A 78 -11.13 4.40 1.61
C LEU A 78 -10.04 3.76 0.73
N GLY A 79 -10.40 2.84 -0.15
CA GLY A 79 -9.45 2.19 -1.06
C GLY A 79 -8.72 3.20 -1.94
N VAL A 80 -9.44 4.14 -2.55
CA VAL A 80 -8.82 5.22 -3.34
C VAL A 80 -7.89 6.07 -2.47
N ALA A 81 -8.30 6.46 -1.26
CA ALA A 81 -7.47 7.29 -0.38
C ALA A 81 -6.16 6.58 0.00
N VAL A 82 -6.24 5.28 0.31
CA VAL A 82 -5.07 4.46 0.68
C VAL A 82 -4.13 4.25 -0.50
N GLU A 83 -4.65 3.97 -1.70
CA GLU A 83 -3.82 3.86 -2.91
C GLU A 83 -3.14 5.18 -3.26
N VAL A 84 -3.81 6.33 -3.08
CA VAL A 84 -3.20 7.65 -3.28
C VAL A 84 -2.06 7.88 -2.28
N ALA A 85 -2.26 7.56 -1.00
CA ALA A 85 -1.20 7.65 0.00
C ALA A 85 -0.01 6.74 -0.34
N GLY A 86 -0.29 5.50 -0.79
CA GLY A 86 0.72 4.57 -1.27
C GLY A 86 1.49 5.06 -2.50
N CYS A 87 0.81 5.70 -3.46
CA CYS A 87 1.42 6.36 -4.61
C CYS A 87 2.37 7.48 -4.19
N VAL A 88 1.96 8.34 -3.25
CA VAL A 88 2.80 9.43 -2.74
C VAL A 88 4.04 8.88 -2.04
N GLY A 89 3.87 7.86 -1.19
CA GLY A 89 4.99 7.18 -0.54
C GLY A 89 5.96 6.55 -1.56
N SER A 90 5.42 5.86 -2.56
CA SER A 90 6.22 5.23 -3.62
C SER A 90 6.93 6.27 -4.50
N LEU A 91 6.30 7.42 -4.75
CA LEU A 91 6.92 8.53 -5.48
C LEU A 91 8.13 9.08 -4.72
N ILE A 92 8.03 9.25 -3.39
CA ILE A 92 9.17 9.63 -2.56
C ILE A 92 10.30 8.60 -2.67
N SER A 93 9.97 7.30 -2.68
CA SER A 93 10.97 6.24 -2.88
C SER A 93 11.67 6.34 -4.24
N VAL A 94 10.93 6.60 -5.33
CA VAL A 94 11.53 6.82 -6.66
C VAL A 94 12.48 8.02 -6.63
N LEU A 95 12.05 9.15 -6.06
CA LEU A 95 12.85 10.37 -5.97
C LEU A 95 14.11 10.22 -5.10
N THR A 96 14.09 9.30 -4.13
CA THR A 96 15.23 9.01 -3.25
C THR A 96 16.14 7.90 -3.78
N GLY A 97 15.93 7.44 -5.03
CA GLY A 97 16.84 6.54 -5.73
C GLY A 97 16.39 5.08 -5.81
N PHE A 98 15.11 4.77 -5.51
CA PHE A 98 14.54 3.43 -5.62
C PHE A 98 13.59 3.33 -6.83
N PRO A 99 14.10 3.23 -8.07
CA PRO A 99 13.27 3.27 -9.28
C PRO A 99 12.26 2.13 -9.39
N GLN A 100 12.54 0.97 -8.76
CA GLN A 100 11.60 -0.16 -8.68
C GLN A 100 10.26 0.21 -8.01
N ALA A 101 10.21 1.27 -7.21
CA ALA A 101 8.97 1.75 -6.60
C ALA A 101 7.98 2.32 -7.64
N ALA A 102 8.42 2.61 -8.87
CA ALA A 102 7.52 3.00 -9.97
C ALA A 102 6.50 1.89 -10.32
N VAL A 103 6.85 0.61 -10.10
CA VAL A 103 5.93 -0.52 -10.29
C VAL A 103 4.77 -0.44 -9.30
N ALA A 104 5.05 -0.11 -8.04
CA ALA A 104 4.01 0.06 -7.02
C ALA A 104 3.03 1.18 -7.37
N ILE A 105 3.52 2.29 -7.95
CA ILE A 105 2.68 3.39 -8.45
C ILE A 105 1.78 2.89 -9.58
N ALA A 106 2.32 2.15 -10.56
CA ALA A 106 1.53 1.63 -11.68
C ALA A 106 0.41 0.69 -11.20
N VAL A 107 0.70 -0.18 -10.24
CA VAL A 107 -0.29 -1.08 -9.64
C VAL A 107 -1.38 -0.29 -8.90
N ALA A 108 -0.99 0.69 -8.10
CA ALA A 108 -1.94 1.52 -7.35
C ALA A 108 -2.88 2.31 -8.28
N VAL A 109 -2.34 2.88 -9.37
CA VAL A 109 -3.16 3.55 -10.41
C VAL A 109 -4.13 2.57 -11.05
N ALA A 110 -3.69 1.35 -11.39
CA ALA A 110 -4.56 0.33 -11.96
C ALA A 110 -5.71 -0.04 -10.99
N VAL A 111 -5.42 -0.19 -9.70
CA VAL A 111 -6.43 -0.44 -8.67
C VAL A 111 -7.43 0.70 -8.57
N ILE A 112 -6.98 1.96 -8.54
CA ILE A 112 -7.88 3.13 -8.52
C ILE A 112 -8.82 3.10 -9.73
N VAL A 113 -8.30 2.82 -10.92
CA VAL A 113 -9.10 2.71 -12.15
C VAL A 113 -10.11 1.57 -12.04
N LEU A 114 -9.72 0.40 -11.52
CA LEU A 114 -10.62 -0.74 -11.33
C LEU A 114 -11.73 -0.45 -10.31
N ILE A 115 -11.41 0.25 -9.20
CA ILE A 115 -12.40 0.67 -8.19
C ILE A 115 -13.40 1.66 -8.78
N ARG A 116 -12.93 2.63 -9.59
CA ARG A 116 -13.77 3.66 -10.20
C ARG A 116 -14.66 3.11 -11.31
N ARG A 117 -14.21 2.07 -12.02
CA ARG A 117 -14.95 1.47 -13.13
C ARG A 117 -15.96 0.41 -12.70
N GLY A 118 -15.92 -0.10 -11.47
CA GLY A 118 -16.84 -1.14 -10.96
C GLY A 118 -17.92 -0.63 -10.00
#